data_AF-A0A925HVE4-F1
#
_entry.id   AF-A0A925HVE4-F1
#
_cell.length_a   1.000
_cell.length_b   1.000
_cell.length_c   1.000
_cell.angle_alpha   90.00
_cell.angle_beta   90.00
_cell.angle_gamma   90.00
#
_symmetry.space_group_name_H-M   'P 1'
#
loop_
_entity.id
_entity.type
_entity.pdbx_description
1 polymer ?
#
loop_
_entity_poly.entity_id
_entity_poly.type
_entity_poly.pdbx_seq_one_letter_code
_entity_poly.pdbx_strand_id
1 'polypeptide(L)'
;ADLQYEIATSRHQSFAIGIGYTPKVGLPFKDALLDQFDGNDDARRAIESTEFTKFTITPEYRFYFGKKGAPIGFYIAPFARYTHMSFDQQYKYTPSNNVPHEANIKGKFSGIGGGIGFGTQFALGKHMTFDWYIVGPFVGAMKANFDGTDDMSDLSDHDKADLERDIEDVDLPLWTIDATVGNNTINAKLKGPFVGIRAFGLSLGYRF
;
A
#
# COMPACT_ATOMS: atom_id res chain seq x y z
N ALA A 1 8.22 -10.48 2.72
CA ALA A 1 8.00 -11.92 2.94
C ALA A 1 6.52 -12.13 3.23
N ASP A 2 5.94 -13.19 2.67
CA ASP A 2 4.53 -13.52 2.82
C ASP A 2 4.40 -14.91 3.42
N LEU A 3 3.57 -15.04 4.45
CA LEU A 3 3.21 -16.29 5.09
C LEU A 3 1.75 -16.58 4.77
N GLN A 4 1.42 -17.82 4.41
CA GLN A 4 0.06 -18.21 4.10
C GLN A 4 -0.31 -19.49 4.84
N TYR A 5 -1.53 -19.52 5.37
CA TYR A 5 -2.16 -20.71 5.91
C TYR A 5 -3.38 -21.08 5.07
N GLU A 6 -3.56 -22.35 4.76
CA GLU A 6 -4.65 -22.85 3.92
C GLU A 6 -5.28 -24.10 4.54
N ILE A 7 -6.61 -24.16 4.50
CA ILE A 7 -7.40 -25.31 4.93
C ILE A 7 -8.38 -25.72 3.83
N ALA A 8 -8.36 -27.00 3.46
CA ALA A 8 -9.35 -27.56 2.54
C ALA A 8 -10.73 -27.60 3.21
N THR A 9 -11.71 -26.95 2.60
CA THR A 9 -13.11 -26.90 3.07
C THR A 9 -13.97 -27.94 2.37
N SER A 10 -13.59 -28.34 1.15
CA SER A 10 -14.20 -29.45 0.40
C SER A 10 -13.20 -30.06 -0.57
N ARG A 11 -13.63 -31.05 -1.36
CA ARG A 11 -12.78 -31.72 -2.35
C ARG A 11 -12.13 -30.75 -3.35
N HIS A 12 -12.79 -29.64 -3.70
CA HIS A 12 -12.29 -28.68 -4.70
C HIS A 12 -12.28 -27.24 -4.17
N GLN A 13 -12.34 -27.05 -2.85
CA GLN A 13 -12.39 -25.73 -2.25
C GLN A 13 -11.48 -25.65 -1.05
N SER A 14 -10.89 -24.49 -0.84
CA SER A 14 -10.15 -24.17 0.37
C SER A 14 -10.35 -22.73 0.79
N PHE A 15 -10.07 -22.47 2.05
CA PHE A 15 -9.91 -21.12 2.56
C PHE A 15 -8.44 -20.90 2.88
N ALA A 16 -7.90 -19.76 2.48
CA ALA A 16 -6.54 -19.37 2.81
C ALA A 16 -6.50 -17.94 3.37
N ILE A 17 -5.52 -17.70 4.25
CA ILE A 17 -5.19 -16.39 4.77
C ILE A 17 -3.70 -16.14 4.59
N GLY A 18 -3.38 -15.10 3.83
CA GLY A 18 -2.02 -14.61 3.64
C GLY A 18 -1.73 -13.40 4.52
N ILE A 19 -0.58 -13.37 5.18
CA ILE A 19 -0.04 -12.22 5.89
C ILE A 19 1.30 -11.86 5.24
N GLY A 20 1.42 -10.61 4.81
CA GLY A 20 2.60 -10.09 4.15
C GLY A 20 3.25 -8.98 4.97
N TYR A 21 4.57 -9.03 5.09
CA TYR A 21 5.38 -7.96 5.68
C TYR A 21 6.60 -7.69 4.81
N THR A 22 6.70 -6.47 4.28
CA THR A 22 7.82 -6.05 3.44
C THR A 22 8.33 -4.70 3.93
N PRO A 23 9.48 -4.68 4.63
CA PRO A 23 10.13 -3.42 5.00
C PRO A 23 10.84 -2.82 3.78
N LYS A 24 11.02 -1.49 3.80
CA LYS A 24 11.83 -0.75 2.82
C LYS A 24 11.41 -0.94 1.37
N VAL A 25 10.12 -0.83 1.09
CA VAL A 25 9.57 -0.85 -0.26
C VAL A 25 9.52 0.58 -0.78
N GLY A 26 10.03 0.84 -1.99
CA GLY A 26 9.85 2.15 -2.62
C GLY A 26 8.38 2.48 -2.92
N LEU A 27 8.11 3.73 -3.34
CA LEU A 27 6.77 4.17 -3.73
C LEU A 27 6.17 3.23 -4.79
N PRO A 28 4.98 2.63 -4.55
CA PRO A 28 4.20 2.12 -5.66
C PRO A 28 3.86 3.30 -6.59
N PHE A 29 4.03 3.14 -7.90
CA PHE A 29 3.87 4.20 -8.91
C PHE A 29 4.90 5.33 -8.85
N LYS A 30 6.11 5.07 -8.31
CA LYS A 30 7.25 5.99 -8.32
C LYS A 30 7.41 6.74 -9.65
N ASP A 31 7.38 6.00 -10.77
CA ASP A 31 7.60 6.57 -12.10
C ASP A 31 6.53 7.59 -12.50
N ALA A 32 5.25 7.33 -12.17
CA ALA A 32 4.17 8.28 -12.45
C ALA A 32 4.29 9.56 -11.61
N LEU A 33 4.76 9.45 -10.36
CA LEU A 33 5.03 10.61 -9.52
C LEU A 33 6.25 11.40 -10.03
N LEU A 34 7.31 10.71 -10.47
CA LEU A 34 8.47 11.36 -11.05
C LEU A 34 8.12 12.14 -12.32
N ASP A 35 7.27 11.60 -13.18
CA ASP A 35 6.79 12.29 -14.38
C ASP A 35 5.93 13.52 -14.05
N GLN A 36 5.11 13.46 -12.99
CA GLN A 36 4.27 14.59 -12.57
C GLN A 36 5.07 15.75 -11.98
N PHE A 37 6.18 15.46 -11.29
CA PHE A 37 7.04 16.45 -10.65
C PHE A 37 8.37 16.68 -11.40
N ASP A 38 8.38 16.39 -12.71
CA ASP A 38 9.57 16.58 -13.54
C ASP A 38 10.07 18.03 -13.47
N GLY A 39 11.39 18.20 -13.35
CA GLY A 39 12.04 19.50 -13.17
C GLY A 39 12.15 20.03 -11.72
N ASN A 40 11.60 19.33 -10.71
CA ASN A 40 11.81 19.64 -9.29
C ASN A 40 12.74 18.63 -8.64
N ASP A 41 14.03 18.98 -8.52
CA ASP A 41 15.08 18.11 -7.97
C ASP A 41 14.83 17.70 -6.51
N ASP A 42 14.15 18.53 -5.72
CA ASP A 42 13.84 18.24 -4.33
C ASP A 42 12.64 17.27 -4.22
N ALA A 43 11.59 17.46 -5.03
CA ALA A 43 10.47 16.53 -5.11
C ALA A 43 10.93 15.14 -5.59
N ARG A 44 11.81 15.10 -6.60
CA ARG A 44 12.45 13.87 -7.05
C ARG A 44 13.22 13.21 -5.91
N ARG A 45 14.13 13.93 -5.25
CA ARG A 45 14.93 13.37 -4.13
C ARG A 45 14.04 12.83 -3.01
N ALA A 46 12.95 13.51 -2.68
CA ALA A 46 11.97 13.02 -1.70
C ALA A 46 11.33 11.71 -2.17
N ILE A 47 10.75 11.66 -3.37
CA ILE A 47 10.12 10.47 -3.97
C ILE A 47 11.10 9.28 -4.02
N GLU A 48 12.35 9.51 -4.39
CA GLU A 48 13.35 8.44 -4.51
C GLU A 48 13.85 7.90 -3.17
N SER A 49 13.83 8.74 -2.13
CA SER A 49 14.36 8.39 -0.81
C SER A 49 13.32 7.85 0.16
N THR A 50 12.03 8.01 -0.14
CA THR A 50 10.96 7.50 0.73
C THR A 50 10.82 5.99 0.61
N GLU A 51 11.13 5.32 1.72
CA GLU A 51 10.97 3.88 1.92
C GLU A 51 9.76 3.60 2.82
N PHE A 52 8.91 2.65 2.39
CA PHE A 52 7.70 2.26 3.09
C PHE A 52 7.87 0.91 3.76
N THR A 53 7.30 0.77 4.95
CA THR A 53 7.00 -0.54 5.52
C THR A 53 5.59 -0.92 5.12
N LYS A 54 5.44 -2.04 4.42
CA LYS A 54 4.15 -2.56 3.94
C LYS A 54 3.74 -3.80 4.72
N PHE A 55 2.52 -3.78 5.23
CA PHE A 55 1.85 -4.90 5.86
C PHE A 55 0.55 -5.21 5.13
N THR A 56 0.26 -6.49 4.88
CA THR A 56 -0.95 -6.91 4.19
C THR A 56 -1.60 -8.12 4.84
N ILE A 57 -2.93 -8.18 4.84
CA ILE A 57 -3.71 -9.36 5.20
C ILE A 57 -4.63 -9.67 4.01
N THR A 58 -4.58 -10.90 3.51
CA THR A 58 -5.31 -11.34 2.31
C THR A 58 -6.05 -12.65 2.59
N PRO A 59 -7.30 -12.59 3.09
CA PRO A 59 -8.19 -13.75 3.05
C PRO A 59 -8.64 -14.03 1.61
N GLU A 60 -8.62 -15.30 1.22
CA GLU A 60 -9.03 -15.77 -0.10
C GLU A 60 -9.73 -17.12 -0.02
N TYR A 61 -10.74 -17.30 -0.86
CA TYR A 61 -11.48 -18.54 -0.96
C TYR A 61 -11.19 -19.16 -2.33
N ARG A 62 -10.52 -20.31 -2.37
CA ARG A 62 -9.95 -20.88 -3.60
C ARG A 62 -10.84 -22.00 -4.13
N PHE A 63 -11.11 -21.99 -5.43
CA PHE A 63 -11.82 -23.04 -6.17
C PHE A 63 -10.85 -23.74 -7.11
N TYR A 64 -10.62 -25.03 -6.89
CA TYR A 64 -9.66 -25.85 -7.64
C TYR A 64 -10.33 -26.62 -8.78
N PHE A 65 -9.75 -26.58 -9.97
CA PHE A 65 -10.29 -27.22 -11.18
C PHE A 65 -9.56 -28.52 -11.55
N GLY A 66 -8.53 -28.90 -10.79
CA GLY A 66 -7.75 -30.11 -11.03
C GLY A 66 -8.41 -31.37 -10.47
N LYS A 67 -8.20 -32.52 -11.14
CA LYS A 67 -8.70 -33.84 -10.69
C LYS A 67 -8.23 -34.26 -9.28
N LYS A 68 -7.08 -33.74 -8.86
CA LYS A 68 -6.46 -34.03 -7.55
C LYS A 68 -7.21 -33.37 -6.39
N GLY A 69 -8.06 -32.38 -6.66
CA GLY A 69 -8.77 -31.63 -5.63
C GLY A 69 -7.88 -30.66 -4.87
N ALA A 70 -8.48 -29.90 -3.96
CA ALA A 70 -7.79 -28.94 -3.13
C ALA A 70 -6.72 -29.63 -2.25
N PRO A 71 -5.55 -29.02 -2.05
CA PRO A 71 -5.14 -27.71 -2.56
C PRO A 71 -4.27 -27.82 -3.83
N ILE A 72 -4.52 -28.78 -4.74
CA ILE A 72 -3.63 -29.07 -5.87
C ILE A 72 -4.29 -28.77 -7.21
N GLY A 73 -3.58 -27.99 -8.04
CA GLY A 73 -3.94 -27.63 -9.41
C GLY A 73 -4.22 -26.15 -9.56
N PHE A 74 -4.74 -25.80 -10.74
CA PHE A 74 -5.19 -24.45 -11.04
C PHE A 74 -6.38 -24.07 -10.16
N TYR A 75 -6.38 -22.84 -9.67
CA TYR A 75 -7.48 -22.28 -8.90
C TYR A 75 -7.85 -20.87 -9.36
N ILE A 76 -9.12 -20.54 -9.10
CA ILE A 76 -9.64 -19.17 -9.11
C ILE A 76 -10.04 -18.84 -7.67
N ALA A 77 -9.69 -17.64 -7.20
CA ALA A 77 -9.92 -17.25 -5.83
C ALA A 77 -10.45 -15.82 -5.72
N PRO A 78 -11.74 -15.59 -5.39
CA PRO A 78 -12.13 -14.32 -4.80
C PRO A 78 -11.30 -14.07 -3.54
N PHE A 79 -10.80 -12.84 -3.41
CA PHE A 79 -10.02 -12.43 -2.25
C PHE A 79 -10.41 -11.03 -1.81
N ALA A 80 -10.22 -10.76 -0.52
CA ALA A 80 -10.15 -9.41 0.01
C ALA A 80 -8.72 -9.15 0.47
N ARG A 81 -8.30 -7.89 0.46
CA ARG A 81 -6.97 -7.48 0.87
C ARG A 81 -7.02 -6.21 1.66
N TYR A 82 -6.56 -6.29 2.90
CA TYR A 82 -6.19 -5.13 3.69
C TYR A 82 -4.70 -4.83 3.46
N THR A 83 -4.39 -3.57 3.18
CA THR A 83 -3.01 -3.08 3.02
C THR A 83 -2.80 -1.92 3.97
N HIS A 84 -1.72 -1.95 4.72
CA HIS A 84 -1.23 -0.84 5.51
C HIS A 84 0.21 -0.53 5.10
N MET A 85 0.50 0.73 4.84
CA MET A 85 1.86 1.19 4.55
C MET A 85 2.16 2.39 5.43
N SER A 86 3.38 2.47 5.92
CA SER A 86 3.86 3.66 6.65
C SER A 86 5.29 3.98 6.24
N PHE A 87 5.62 5.26 6.27
CA PHE A 87 7.00 5.72 6.20
C PHE A 87 7.24 6.72 7.32
N ASP A 88 8.47 6.74 7.81
CA ASP A 88 8.98 7.66 8.82
C ASP A 88 10.39 8.04 8.32
N GLN A 89 10.53 9.25 7.80
CA GLN A 89 11.76 9.67 7.15
C GLN A 89 12.23 11.00 7.73
N GLN A 90 13.47 11.02 8.19
CA GLN A 90 14.18 12.24 8.52
C GLN A 90 14.79 12.84 7.26
N TYR A 91 14.29 13.99 6.84
CA TYR A 91 14.83 14.79 5.76
C TYR A 91 15.77 15.85 6.32
N LYS A 92 17.05 15.79 5.95
CA LYS A 92 18.02 16.83 6.29
C LYS A 92 18.12 17.82 5.14
N TYR A 93 17.89 19.10 5.40
CA TYR A 93 18.04 20.15 4.40
C TYR A 93 18.76 21.35 4.98
N THR A 94 19.46 22.08 4.12
CA THR A 94 20.16 23.31 4.48
C THR A 94 19.51 24.45 3.70
N PRO A 95 18.70 25.31 4.34
CA PRO A 95 18.10 26.47 3.69
C PRO A 95 19.16 27.51 3.33
N SER A 96 18.73 28.57 2.65
CA SER A 96 19.56 29.71 2.22
C SER A 96 20.30 30.43 3.36
N ASN A 97 19.91 30.21 4.61
CA ASN A 97 20.58 30.70 5.82
C ASN A 97 21.77 29.82 6.26
N ASN A 98 22.07 28.72 5.56
CA ASN A 98 23.18 27.80 5.82
C ASN A 98 23.12 27.03 7.17
N VAL A 99 21.95 26.96 7.81
CA VAL A 99 21.75 26.19 9.04
C VAL A 99 21.15 24.83 8.71
N PRO A 100 21.76 23.69 9.08
CA PRO A 100 21.16 22.38 8.82
C PRO A 100 19.88 22.19 9.65
N HIS A 101 18.78 21.82 8.99
CA HIS A 101 17.51 21.44 9.61
C HIS A 101 17.21 19.95 9.36
N GLU A 102 16.58 19.30 10.34
CA GLU A 102 16.08 17.93 10.23
C GLU A 102 14.56 17.95 10.36
N ALA A 103 13.85 17.77 9.24
CA ALA A 103 12.40 17.61 9.24
C ALA A 103 12.06 16.12 9.31
N ASN A 104 11.20 15.70 10.24
CA ASN A 104 10.67 14.34 10.24
C ASN A 104 9.30 14.32 9.56
N ILE A 105 9.18 13.56 8.46
CA ILE A 105 7.93 13.42 7.71
C ILE A 105 7.39 12.01 7.94
N LYS A 106 6.13 11.95 8.38
CA LYS A 106 5.43 10.69 8.59
C LYS A 106 4.20 10.62 7.69
N GLY A 107 4.06 9.50 7.00
CA GLY A 107 2.87 9.20 6.23
C GLY A 107 2.35 7.81 6.52
N LYS A 108 1.03 7.68 6.54
CA LYS A 108 0.32 6.42 6.79
C LYS A 108 -0.76 6.21 5.75
N PHE A 109 -0.75 5.03 5.15
CA PHE A 109 -1.71 4.61 4.14
C PHE A 109 -2.40 3.35 4.64
N SER A 110 -3.71 3.28 4.50
CA SER A 110 -4.46 2.06 4.75
C SER A 110 -5.59 1.91 3.76
N GLY A 111 -5.81 0.70 3.27
CA GLY A 111 -6.82 0.45 2.27
C GLY A 111 -7.35 -0.97 2.32
N ILE A 112 -8.57 -1.14 1.86
CA ILE A 112 -9.19 -2.44 1.66
C ILE A 112 -9.68 -2.54 0.22
N GLY A 113 -9.42 -3.68 -0.41
CA GLY A 113 -9.89 -3.97 -1.75
C GLY A 113 -10.31 -5.43 -1.92
N GLY A 114 -11.10 -5.67 -2.95
CA GLY A 114 -11.58 -7.00 -3.34
C GLY A 114 -11.20 -7.29 -4.78
N GLY A 115 -10.87 -8.55 -5.06
CA GLY A 115 -10.43 -8.97 -6.39
C GLY A 115 -10.61 -10.45 -6.65
N ILE A 116 -10.19 -10.86 -7.83
CA ILE A 116 -10.17 -12.27 -8.26
C ILE A 116 -8.73 -12.63 -8.58
N GLY A 117 -8.23 -13.66 -7.90
CA GLY A 117 -6.90 -14.22 -8.07
C GLY A 117 -6.92 -15.49 -8.91
N PHE A 118 -5.85 -15.69 -9.66
CA PHE A 118 -5.58 -16.89 -10.44
C PHE A 118 -4.22 -17.43 -10.04
N GLY A 119 -4.15 -18.73 -9.81
CA GLY A 119 -2.90 -19.38 -9.46
C GLY A 119 -2.94 -20.87 -9.72
N THR A 120 -1.81 -21.51 -9.49
CA THR A 120 -1.68 -22.95 -9.58
C THR A 120 -0.81 -23.46 -8.46
N GLN A 121 -1.28 -24.50 -7.78
CA GLN A 121 -0.58 -25.10 -6.66
C GLN A 121 -0.17 -26.52 -6.99
N PHE A 122 1.10 -26.81 -6.76
CA PHE A 122 1.75 -28.08 -7.08
C PHE A 122 2.06 -28.82 -5.78
N ALA A 123 1.95 -30.14 -5.80
CA ALA A 123 2.39 -30.97 -4.69
C ALA A 123 3.90 -31.16 -4.78
N LEU A 124 4.62 -30.82 -3.71
CA LEU A 124 6.03 -31.14 -3.51
C LEU A 124 6.13 -32.31 -2.53
N GLY A 125 5.91 -33.52 -3.05
CA GLY A 125 5.86 -34.73 -2.22
C GLY A 125 4.58 -34.84 -1.39
N LYS A 126 4.68 -35.41 -0.18
CA LYS A 126 3.51 -35.72 0.66
C LYS A 126 3.02 -34.54 1.50
N HIS A 127 3.94 -33.70 1.97
CA HIS A 127 3.68 -32.69 2.99
C HIS A 127 4.00 -31.26 2.55
N MET A 128 4.53 -31.05 1.35
CA MET A 128 4.81 -29.70 0.88
C MET A 128 4.01 -29.39 -0.37
N THR A 129 3.72 -28.12 -0.56
CA THR A 129 3.11 -27.57 -1.76
C THR A 129 3.88 -26.33 -2.19
N PHE A 130 3.87 -26.08 -3.48
CA PHE A 130 4.37 -24.86 -4.08
C PHE A 130 3.22 -24.19 -4.79
N ASP A 131 2.88 -22.97 -4.39
CA ASP A 131 1.83 -22.20 -4.99
C ASP A 131 2.43 -21.03 -5.76
N TRP A 132 2.07 -20.97 -7.04
CA TRP A 132 2.34 -19.84 -7.90
C TRP A 132 1.05 -19.05 -8.08
N TYR A 133 1.00 -17.92 -7.38
CA TYR A 133 -0.01 -16.90 -7.60
C TYR A 133 0.36 -16.08 -8.83
N ILE A 134 -0.37 -16.28 -9.94
CA ILE A 134 -0.05 -15.71 -11.25
C ILE A 134 -0.41 -14.22 -11.25
N VAL A 135 -1.69 -13.93 -11.03
CA VAL A 135 -2.24 -12.58 -11.09
C VAL A 135 -3.56 -12.49 -10.34
N GLY A 136 -3.88 -11.32 -9.82
CA GLY A 136 -5.25 -10.97 -9.50
C GLY A 136 -5.43 -9.46 -9.44
N PRO A 137 -6.18 -8.90 -10.39
CA PRO A 137 -6.62 -7.52 -10.30
C PRO A 137 -7.59 -7.35 -9.13
N PHE A 138 -7.54 -6.18 -8.52
CA PHE A 138 -8.45 -5.82 -7.44
C PHE A 138 -8.75 -4.32 -7.46
N VAL A 139 -9.90 -3.96 -6.92
CA VAL A 139 -10.33 -2.58 -6.74
C VAL A 139 -10.70 -2.38 -5.28
N GLY A 140 -10.51 -1.17 -4.77
CA GLY A 140 -10.77 -0.88 -3.38
C GLY A 140 -10.81 0.59 -3.07
N ALA A 141 -10.85 0.88 -1.78
CA ALA A 141 -10.72 2.23 -1.25
C ALA A 141 -9.49 2.33 -0.35
N MET A 142 -8.77 3.43 -0.46
CA MET A 142 -7.59 3.73 0.33
C MET A 142 -7.76 5.08 1.03
N LYS A 143 -7.15 5.18 2.20
CA LYS A 143 -6.99 6.41 2.97
C LYS A 143 -5.49 6.66 3.15
N ALA A 144 -5.07 7.90 2.98
CA ALA A 144 -3.72 8.36 3.27
C ALA A 144 -3.81 9.50 4.29
N ASN A 145 -2.95 9.48 5.29
CA ASN A 145 -2.77 10.57 6.24
C ASN A 145 -1.31 11.03 6.17
N PHE A 146 -1.14 12.33 6.03
CA PHE A 146 0.16 13.01 6.07
C PHE A 146 0.16 13.96 7.26
N ASP A 147 1.16 13.82 8.11
CA ASP A 147 1.36 14.66 9.29
C ASP A 147 2.63 15.49 9.06
N GLY A 148 2.47 16.82 8.93
CA GLY A 148 3.54 17.80 8.82
C GLY A 148 3.60 18.71 10.05
N THR A 149 4.80 19.11 10.45
CA THR A 149 5.02 20.04 11.57
C THR A 149 5.86 21.23 11.12
N ASP A 150 5.32 22.43 11.26
CA ASP A 150 5.99 23.69 10.96
C ASP A 150 5.51 24.79 11.93
N ASP A 151 6.38 25.71 12.34
CA ASP A 151 6.01 26.83 13.22
C ASP A 151 5.34 27.94 12.41
N MET A 152 4.01 27.94 12.42
CA MET A 152 3.14 28.90 11.73
C MET A 152 2.48 29.87 12.72
N SER A 153 3.12 30.11 13.86
CA SER A 153 2.60 31.02 14.89
C SER A 153 2.57 32.48 14.45
N ASP A 154 3.34 32.83 13.41
CA ASP A 154 3.41 34.13 12.75
C ASP A 154 2.35 34.32 11.64
N LEU A 155 1.72 33.25 11.15
CA LEU A 155 0.64 33.31 10.17
C LEU A 155 -0.69 33.74 10.81
N SER A 156 -1.43 34.59 10.09
CA SER A 156 -2.78 34.96 10.49
C SER A 156 -3.76 33.79 10.31
N ASP A 157 -4.90 33.84 11.01
CA ASP A 157 -5.96 32.82 10.83
C ASP A 157 -6.51 32.81 9.39
N HIS A 158 -6.43 33.93 8.68
CA HIS A 158 -6.80 34.02 7.28
C HIS A 158 -5.80 33.24 6.39
N ASP A 159 -4.50 33.46 6.59
CA ASP A 159 -3.46 32.78 5.81
C ASP A 159 -3.48 31.25 6.04
N LYS A 160 -3.79 30.82 7.26
CA LYS A 160 -3.98 29.39 7.58
C LYS A 160 -5.19 28.79 6.89
N ALA A 161 -6.30 29.52 6.84
CA ALA A 161 -7.50 29.09 6.15
C ALA A 161 -7.31 29.05 4.62
N ASP A 162 -6.54 29.99 4.06
CA ASP A 162 -6.18 29.96 2.65
C ASP A 162 -5.26 28.79 2.33
N LEU A 163 -4.26 28.51 3.17
CA LEU A 163 -3.40 27.32 3.01
C LEU A 163 -4.20 26.01 3.11
N GLU A 164 -5.19 25.94 4.00
CA GLU A 164 -6.09 24.79 4.09
C GLU A 164 -6.87 24.61 2.79
N ARG A 165 -7.47 25.67 2.25
CA ARG A 165 -8.17 25.64 0.95
C ARG A 165 -7.25 25.26 -0.20
N ASP A 166 -6.05 25.80 -0.25
CA ASP A 166 -5.08 25.48 -1.30
C ASP A 166 -4.74 23.99 -1.31
N ILE A 167 -4.69 23.34 -0.14
CA ILE A 167 -4.49 21.89 -0.03
C ILE A 167 -5.75 21.12 -0.45
N GLU A 168 -6.94 21.58 -0.07
CA GLU A 168 -8.21 20.91 -0.38
C GLU A 168 -8.65 21.07 -1.84
N ASP A 169 -8.29 22.18 -2.48
CA ASP A 169 -8.65 22.50 -3.87
C ASP A 169 -7.78 21.77 -4.91
N VAL A 170 -6.79 20.97 -4.47
CA VAL A 170 -6.03 20.11 -5.38
C VAL A 170 -6.97 19.10 -6.02
N ASP A 171 -7.24 19.28 -7.31
CA ASP A 171 -8.12 18.40 -8.08
C ASP A 171 -7.48 17.01 -8.27
N LEU A 172 -7.98 16.04 -7.49
CA LEU A 172 -7.65 14.64 -7.63
C LEU A 172 -8.93 13.87 -7.98
N PRO A 173 -9.10 13.42 -9.25
CA PRO A 173 -10.32 12.76 -9.69
C PRO A 173 -10.70 11.56 -8.82
N LEU A 174 -11.93 11.55 -8.30
CA LEU A 174 -12.47 10.51 -7.40
C LEU A 174 -11.84 10.46 -5.99
N TRP A 175 -10.93 11.37 -5.66
CA TRP A 175 -10.35 11.49 -4.34
C TRP A 175 -10.93 12.70 -3.60
N THR A 176 -11.00 12.59 -2.28
CA THR A 176 -11.34 13.70 -1.38
C THR A 176 -10.14 14.01 -0.53
N ILE A 177 -9.83 15.29 -0.37
CA ILE A 177 -8.76 15.80 0.48
C ILE A 177 -9.42 16.59 1.62
N ASP A 178 -9.14 16.22 2.86
CA ASP A 178 -9.51 16.99 4.05
C ASP A 178 -8.20 17.48 4.71
N ALA A 179 -7.99 18.79 4.81
CA ALA A 179 -6.81 19.35 5.46
C ALA A 179 -7.14 19.94 6.83
N THR A 180 -6.12 20.16 7.65
CA THR A 180 -6.23 20.86 8.92
C THR A 180 -4.92 21.58 9.19
N VAL A 181 -4.95 22.91 9.15
CA VAL A 181 -3.78 23.77 9.41
C VAL A 181 -3.93 24.42 10.78
N GLY A 182 -2.96 24.19 11.67
CA GLY A 182 -2.87 24.80 13.00
C GLY A 182 -1.54 25.52 13.20
N ASN A 183 -1.28 26.02 14.41
CA ASN A 183 -0.05 26.78 14.69
C ASN A 183 1.25 25.96 14.52
N ASN A 184 1.18 24.62 14.66
CA ASN A 184 2.35 23.75 14.61
C ASN A 184 2.14 22.48 13.76
N THR A 185 1.00 22.37 13.08
CA THR A 185 0.57 21.12 12.45
C THR A 185 -0.12 21.39 11.12
N ILE A 186 0.26 20.65 10.10
CA ILE A 186 -0.43 20.55 8.81
C ILE A 186 -0.79 19.08 8.65
N ASN A 187 -2.08 18.75 8.72
CA ASN A 187 -2.55 17.40 8.49
C ASN A 187 -3.33 17.35 7.18
N ALA A 188 -3.02 16.39 6.31
CA ALA A 188 -3.79 16.17 5.09
C ALA A 188 -4.27 14.71 5.05
N LYS A 189 -5.58 14.53 4.87
CA LYS A 189 -6.23 13.22 4.79
C LYS A 189 -6.83 13.04 3.41
N LEU A 190 -6.30 12.09 2.65
CA LEU A 190 -6.80 11.75 1.33
C LEU A 190 -7.60 10.46 1.41
N LYS A 191 -8.73 10.38 0.71
CA LYS A 191 -9.52 9.16 0.57
C LYS A 191 -9.97 9.01 -0.87
N GLY A 192 -9.87 7.81 -1.42
CA GLY A 192 -10.30 7.59 -2.79
C GLY A 192 -10.23 6.13 -3.22
N PRO A 193 -10.75 5.81 -4.42
CA PRO A 193 -10.65 4.50 -4.99
C PRO A 193 -9.22 4.23 -5.44
N PHE A 194 -8.85 2.96 -5.46
CA PHE A 194 -7.61 2.52 -6.09
C PHE A 194 -7.80 1.22 -6.84
N VAL A 195 -7.02 1.04 -7.89
CA VAL A 195 -6.91 -0.20 -8.65
C VAL A 195 -5.53 -0.76 -8.39
N GLY A 196 -5.45 -2.06 -8.17
CA GLY A 196 -4.21 -2.75 -7.89
C GLY A 196 -4.11 -4.08 -8.62
N ILE A 197 -2.88 -4.56 -8.75
CA ILE A 197 -2.57 -5.89 -9.24
C ILE A 197 -1.70 -6.58 -8.19
N ARG A 198 -2.12 -7.76 -7.76
CA ARG A 198 -1.21 -8.74 -7.13
C ARG A 198 -0.71 -9.61 -8.29
N ALA A 199 0.58 -9.89 -8.39
CA ALA A 199 1.09 -10.78 -9.44
C ALA A 199 2.40 -11.45 -9.02
N PHE A 200 2.71 -12.56 -9.69
CA PHE A 200 3.99 -13.27 -9.61
C PHE A 200 4.45 -13.64 -8.19
N GLY A 201 3.50 -14.02 -7.33
CA GLY A 201 3.79 -14.46 -5.97
C GLY A 201 4.16 -15.93 -5.95
N LEU A 202 5.23 -16.28 -5.24
CA LEU A 202 5.61 -17.67 -4.95
C LEU A 202 5.41 -17.94 -3.46
N SER A 203 4.79 -19.06 -3.13
CA SER A 203 4.63 -19.49 -1.73
C SER A 203 4.92 -20.98 -1.57
N LEU A 204 5.48 -21.33 -0.41
CA LEU A 204 5.64 -22.71 0.03
C LEU A 204 4.63 -23.00 1.12
N GLY A 205 3.82 -24.03 0.93
CA GLY A 205 2.83 -24.48 1.89
C GLY A 205 3.23 -25.83 2.50
N TYR A 206 2.84 -26.06 3.75
CA TYR A 206 2.94 -27.36 4.42
C TYR A 206 1.55 -27.98 4.55
N ARG A 207 1.43 -29.27 4.24
CA ARG A 207 0.21 -30.07 4.31
C ARG A 207 0.40 -31.21 5.32
N PHE A 208 -0.44 -31.21 6.35
CA PHE A 208 -0.52 -32.28 7.35
C PHE A 208 -1.21 -33.52 6.77
#